data_AF-A0A9W7MML2-F1
#
_entry.id   AF-A0A9W7MML2-F1
#
_cell.length_a   1.000
_cell.length_b   1.000
_cell.length_c   1.000
_cell.angle_alpha   90.00
_cell.angle_beta   90.00
_cell.angle_gamma   90.00
#
_symmetry.space_group_name_H-M   'P 1'
#
loop_
_entity.id
_entity.type
_entity.pdbx_description
1 polymer ?
#
loop_
_entity_poly.entity_id
_entity_poly.type
_entity_poly.pdbx_seq_one_letter_code
_entity_poly.pdbx_strand_id
1 'polypeptide(L)'
;MSSIVKILETNGVAPSTESPQSSHEFSLPLTFFDKYWSKFPPVQTLYFYQLNESTSTLCYFTSKIIPKLKQSLSLTLLHYLPLAGNLKWPSGSSKPVILYAPNDAVSFTAALSHVDNFHILFGNDIHKANELHPFVP
;
A
#
# COMPACT_ATOMS: atom_id res chain seq x y z
N MET A 1 17.52 18.39 7.04
CA MET A 1 16.18 18.30 7.66
C MET A 1 16.04 16.89 8.19
N SER A 2 15.90 16.71 9.51
CA SER A 2 15.68 15.39 10.10
C SER A 2 14.30 14.90 9.67
N SER A 3 14.20 13.72 9.06
CA SER A 3 12.91 13.08 8.82
C SER A 3 12.22 12.85 10.16
N ILE A 4 10.97 13.28 10.29
CA ILE A 4 10.11 13.07 11.48
C ILE A 4 9.68 11.58 11.59
N VAL A 5 9.85 10.84 10.50
CA VAL A 5 9.51 9.42 10.36
C VAL A 5 10.78 8.60 10.23
N LYS A 6 10.89 7.54 11.03
CA LYS A 6 11.95 6.53 10.97
C LYS A 6 11.43 5.26 10.30
N ILE A 7 12.00 4.92 9.15
CA ILE A 7 11.69 3.65 8.48
C ILE A 7 12.23 2.47 9.30
N LEU A 8 11.37 1.49 9.57
CA LEU A 8 11.73 0.25 10.25
C LEU A 8 12.11 -0.82 9.21
N GLU A 9 11.31 -0.95 8.15
CA GLU A 9 11.55 -1.84 7.02
C GLU A 9 10.77 -1.40 5.78
N THR A 10 11.30 -1.74 4.61
CA THR A 10 10.63 -1.62 3.32
C THR A 10 10.87 -2.91 2.53
N ASN A 11 9.81 -3.59 2.11
CA ASN A 11 9.90 -4.83 1.34
C ASN A 11 8.75 -4.94 0.33
N GLY A 12 8.97 -5.69 -0.74
CA GLY A 12 7.89 -6.12 -1.62
C GLY A 12 7.05 -7.24 -0.98
N VAL A 13 5.73 -7.13 -1.06
CA VAL A 13 4.78 -8.20 -0.74
C VAL A 13 4.17 -8.71 -2.04
N ALA A 14 4.58 -9.90 -2.45
CA ALA A 14 4.03 -10.57 -3.62
C ALA A 14 2.72 -11.31 -3.29
N PRO A 15 1.86 -11.58 -4.29
CA PRO A 15 0.74 -12.49 -4.12
C PRO A 15 1.19 -13.85 -3.59
N SER A 16 0.36 -14.49 -2.76
CA SER A 16 0.67 -15.81 -2.20
C SER A 16 0.83 -16.86 -3.31
N THR A 17 1.69 -17.86 -3.09
CA THR A 17 1.93 -18.96 -4.05
C THR A 17 0.97 -20.14 -3.86
N GLU A 18 -0.02 -20.01 -2.96
CA GLU A 18 -1.00 -21.06 -2.65
C GLU A 18 -1.99 -21.34 -3.80
N SER A 19 -2.09 -20.42 -4.78
CA SER A 19 -2.94 -20.57 -5.97
C SER A 19 -2.09 -20.57 -7.24
N PRO A 20 -2.40 -21.41 -8.24
CA PRO A 20 -1.70 -21.37 -9.53
C PRO A 20 -1.89 -20.04 -10.26
N GLN A 21 -2.88 -19.22 -9.89
CA GLN A 21 -3.12 -17.92 -10.52
C GLN A 21 -1.93 -16.97 -10.37
N SER A 22 -1.21 -16.99 -9.24
CA SER A 22 -0.04 -16.11 -9.05
C SER A 22 1.19 -16.57 -9.84
N SER A 23 1.21 -17.82 -10.32
CA SER A 23 2.29 -18.35 -11.17
C SER A 23 2.14 -18.01 -12.65
N HIS A 24 1.04 -17.36 -13.06
CA HIS A 24 0.80 -16.97 -14.44
C HIS A 24 0.81 -15.46 -14.59
N GLU A 25 1.25 -15.00 -15.77
CA GLU A 25 1.07 -13.60 -16.16
C GLU A 25 -0.42 -13.28 -16.28
N PHE A 26 -0.77 -12.07 -15.85
CA PHE A 26 -2.13 -11.56 -15.94
C PHE A 26 -2.12 -10.16 -16.55
N SER A 27 -2.98 -9.92 -17.54
CA SER A 27 -3.09 -8.64 -18.24
C SER A 27 -4.51 -8.11 -18.19
N LEU A 28 -4.67 -6.88 -17.71
CA LEU A 28 -5.94 -6.17 -17.67
C LEU A 28 -5.86 -4.91 -18.55
N PRO A 29 -6.49 -4.92 -19.74
CA PRO A 29 -6.53 -3.75 -20.59
C PRO A 29 -7.38 -2.64 -19.97
N LEU A 30 -6.87 -1.41 -19.96
CA LEU A 30 -7.64 -0.27 -19.45
C LEU A 30 -8.88 0.00 -20.32
N THR A 31 -9.95 0.41 -19.65
CA THR A 31 -11.22 0.84 -20.24
C THR A 31 -11.25 2.35 -20.40
N PHE A 32 -12.32 2.87 -21.03
CA PHE A 32 -12.55 4.31 -21.11
C PHE A 32 -12.64 4.97 -19.73
N PHE A 33 -13.25 4.29 -18.75
CA PHE A 33 -13.39 4.80 -17.38
C PHE A 33 -12.03 4.95 -16.69
N ASP A 34 -11.10 4.04 -16.93
CA ASP A 34 -9.76 4.07 -16.34
C ASP A 34 -8.90 5.22 -16.87
N LYS A 35 -9.09 5.58 -18.15
CA LYS A 35 -8.35 6.67 -18.80
C LYS A 35 -8.61 8.03 -18.14
N TYR A 36 -9.78 8.22 -17.54
CA TYR A 36 -10.09 9.46 -16.83
C TYR A 36 -9.16 9.66 -15.63
N TRP A 37 -8.84 8.57 -14.91
CA TRP A 37 -8.05 8.60 -13.68
C TRP A 37 -6.57 8.92 -13.91
N SER A 38 -6.02 8.73 -15.12
CA SER A 38 -4.60 9.02 -15.41
C SER A 38 -4.23 10.50 -15.31
N LYS A 39 -5.21 11.40 -15.33
CA LYS A 39 -5.01 12.84 -15.18
C LYS A 39 -4.90 13.29 -13.72
N PHE A 40 -5.24 12.41 -12.78
CA PHE A 40 -5.24 12.73 -11.35
C PHE A 40 -3.96 12.20 -10.69
N PRO A 41 -3.46 12.88 -9.65
CA PRO A 41 -2.37 12.34 -8.85
C PRO A 41 -2.79 11.03 -8.18
N PRO A 42 -1.84 10.17 -7.77
CA PRO A 42 -2.14 8.97 -7.00
C PRO A 42 -2.97 9.29 -5.76
N VAL A 43 -4.01 8.48 -5.53
CA VAL A 43 -4.85 8.60 -4.33
C VAL A 43 -4.02 8.20 -3.10
N GLN A 44 -4.02 9.05 -2.08
CA GLN A 44 -3.41 8.77 -0.78
C GLN A 44 -4.50 8.80 0.28
N THR A 45 -4.63 7.72 1.04
CA THR A 45 -5.63 7.56 2.10
C THR A 45 -4.94 7.13 3.38
N LEU A 46 -5.30 7.74 4.49
CA LEU A 46 -4.84 7.37 5.82
C LEU A 46 -5.98 6.76 6.62
N TYR A 47 -5.65 5.71 7.37
CA TYR A 47 -6.55 5.05 8.30
C TYR A 47 -5.90 5.04 9.69
N PHE A 48 -6.59 5.62 10.67
CA PHE A 48 -6.11 5.69 12.05
C PHE A 48 -6.74 4.58 12.88
N TYR A 49 -5.89 3.83 13.59
CA TYR A 49 -6.32 2.75 14.48
C TYR A 49 -5.73 2.99 15.87
N GLN A 50 -6.58 3.16 16.88
CA GLN A 50 -6.14 3.22 18.26
C GLN A 50 -5.83 1.81 18.76
N LEU A 51 -4.60 1.60 19.22
CA LEU A 51 -4.14 0.35 19.82
C LEU A 51 -4.24 0.44 21.35
N ASN A 52 -4.37 -0.72 22.00
CA ASN A 52 -4.35 -0.81 23.46
C ASN A 52 -2.90 -0.81 23.97
N GLU A 53 -2.69 -0.51 25.25
CA GLU A 53 -1.35 -0.44 25.88
C GLU A 53 -0.49 -1.69 25.66
N SER A 54 -1.09 -2.89 25.63
CA SER A 54 -0.35 -4.13 25.40
C SER A 54 0.08 -4.34 23.95
N THR A 55 -0.62 -3.73 22.98
CA THR A 55 -0.37 -3.89 21.54
C THR A 55 0.33 -2.69 20.91
N SER A 56 0.37 -1.54 21.59
CA SER A 56 1.04 -0.31 21.15
C SER A 56 2.56 -0.35 21.28
N THR A 57 3.12 -1.36 21.94
CA THR A 57 4.58 -1.50 22.07
C THR A 57 5.25 -1.76 20.72
N LEU A 58 6.42 -1.15 20.49
CA LEU A 58 7.19 -1.34 19.25
C LEU A 58 7.50 -2.82 18.98
N CYS A 59 7.79 -3.60 20.02
CA CYS A 59 8.05 -5.03 19.92
C CYS A 59 6.82 -5.81 19.45
N TYR A 60 5.62 -5.50 19.97
CA TYR A 60 4.39 -6.14 19.51
C TYR A 60 4.07 -5.75 18.07
N PHE A 61 4.20 -4.46 17.73
CA PHE A 61 3.97 -3.97 16.38
C PHE A 61 4.85 -4.69 15.35
N THR A 62 6.15 -4.78 15.60
CA THR A 62 7.09 -5.40 14.66
C THR A 62 7.00 -6.92 14.61
N SER A 63 6.77 -7.59 15.75
CA SER A 63 6.74 -9.06 15.78
C SER A 63 5.38 -9.70 15.48
N LYS A 64 4.28 -8.94 15.60
CA LYS A 64 2.91 -9.48 15.43
C LYS A 64 2.10 -8.75 14.36
N ILE A 65 2.06 -7.42 14.37
CA ILE A 65 1.19 -6.66 13.47
C ILE A 65 1.75 -6.66 12.05
N ILE A 66 3.02 -6.27 11.88
CA ILE A 66 3.68 -6.25 10.57
C ILE A 66 3.58 -7.59 9.83
N PRO A 67 3.96 -8.75 10.43
CA PRO A 67 3.88 -10.03 9.74
C PRO A 67 2.45 -10.41 9.34
N LYS A 68 1.47 -10.15 10.22
CA LYS A 68 0.05 -10.41 9.92
C LYS A 68 -0.45 -9.56 8.76
N LEU A 69 -0.11 -8.26 8.73
CA LEU A 69 -0.48 -7.37 7.63
C LEU A 69 0.14 -7.82 6.30
N LYS A 70 1.43 -8.16 6.29
CA LYS A 70 2.12 -8.69 5.11
C LYS A 70 1.45 -9.99 4.62
N GLN A 71 1.15 -10.91 5.53
CA GLN A 71 0.49 -12.17 5.19
C GLN A 71 -0.92 -11.94 4.62
N SER A 72 -1.75 -11.13 5.29
CA SER A 72 -3.11 -10.83 4.81
C SER A 72 -3.09 -10.10 3.47
N LEU A 73 -2.13 -9.20 3.27
CA LEU A 73 -1.95 -8.52 1.99
C LEU A 73 -1.56 -9.52 0.89
N SER A 74 -0.58 -10.38 1.13
CA SER A 74 -0.17 -11.43 0.18
C SER A 74 -1.34 -12.34 -0.24
N LEU A 75 -2.17 -12.76 0.73
CA LEU A 75 -3.39 -13.54 0.45
C LEU A 75 -4.44 -12.72 -0.32
N THR A 76 -4.62 -11.45 0.02
CA THR A 76 -5.59 -10.57 -0.66
C THR A 76 -5.19 -10.32 -2.11
N LEU A 77 -3.88 -10.14 -2.38
CA LEU A 77 -3.37 -9.89 -3.72
C LEU A 77 -3.64 -11.05 -4.70
N LEU A 78 -3.84 -12.29 -4.22
CA LEU A 78 -4.32 -13.39 -5.06
C LEU A 78 -5.65 -13.07 -5.74
N HIS A 79 -6.55 -12.41 -5.02
CA HIS A 79 -7.88 -12.05 -5.51
C HIS A 79 -7.87 -10.75 -6.32
N TYR A 80 -6.81 -9.95 -6.17
CA TYR A 80 -6.66 -8.63 -6.80
C TYR A 80 -5.28 -8.48 -7.46
N LEU A 81 -4.90 -9.44 -8.30
CA LEU A 81 -3.62 -9.45 -9.03
C LEU A 81 -3.25 -8.13 -9.73
N PRO A 82 -4.21 -7.36 -10.34
CA PRO A 82 -3.88 -6.05 -10.92
C PRO A 82 -3.16 -5.09 -9.95
N LEU A 83 -3.40 -5.19 -8.64
CA LEU A 83 -2.79 -4.32 -7.63
C LEU A 83 -1.31 -4.61 -7.41
N ALA A 84 -0.86 -5.84 -7.64
CA ALA A 84 0.56 -6.20 -7.62
C ALA A 84 1.26 -5.90 -8.96
N GLY A 85 0.49 -5.77 -10.05
CA GLY A 85 1.01 -5.51 -11.38
C GLY A 85 1.42 -4.06 -11.63
N ASN A 86 1.90 -3.82 -12.85
CA ASN A 86 2.45 -2.55 -13.29
C ASN A 86 1.66 -1.99 -14.48
N LEU A 87 1.40 -0.69 -14.48
CA LEU A 87 0.83 -0.01 -15.64
C LEU A 87 1.88 0.08 -16.76
N LYS A 88 1.62 -0.57 -17.89
CA LYS A 88 2.52 -0.60 -19.05
C LYS A 88 1.78 -0.12 -20.31
N TRP A 89 2.55 0.45 -21.23
CA TRP A 89 2.07 0.77 -22.58
C TRP A 89 2.90 0.01 -23.61
N PRO A 90 2.47 -1.21 -24.01
CA PRO A 90 3.21 -2.01 -24.97
C PRO A 90 3.36 -1.28 -26.31
N SER A 91 4.53 -1.42 -26.94
CA SER A 91 4.80 -0.85 -28.26
C SER A 91 3.77 -1.34 -29.28
N GLY A 92 3.19 -0.40 -30.05
CA GLY A 92 2.15 -0.70 -31.03
C GLY A 92 0.74 -0.89 -30.45
N SER A 93 0.57 -0.81 -29.12
CA SER A 93 -0.76 -0.83 -28.51
C SER A 93 -1.43 0.54 -28.56
N SER A 94 -2.71 0.56 -28.93
CA SER A 94 -3.55 1.76 -28.89
C SER A 94 -3.94 2.18 -27.47
N LYS A 95 -3.75 1.29 -26.47
CA LYS A 95 -4.09 1.56 -25.08
C LYS A 95 -3.15 0.89 -24.07
N PRO A 96 -2.96 1.51 -22.89
CA PRO A 96 -2.22 0.91 -21.78
C PRO A 96 -2.94 -0.30 -21.16
N VAL A 97 -2.17 -1.13 -20.48
CA VAL A 97 -2.63 -2.33 -19.75
C VAL A 97 -1.98 -2.36 -18.37
N ILE A 98 -2.66 -2.94 -17.39
CA ILE A 98 -2.03 -3.37 -16.13
C ILE A 98 -1.52 -4.79 -16.36
N LEU A 99 -0.20 -4.98 -16.27
CA LEU A 99 0.45 -6.27 -16.44
C LEU A 99 1.03 -6.72 -15.10
N TYR A 100 0.55 -7.85 -14.61
CA TYR A 100 1.15 -8.60 -13.53
C TYR A 100 2.02 -9.72 -14.11
N ALA A 101 3.28 -9.79 -13.68
CA ALA A 101 4.17 -10.91 -13.91
C ALA A 101 4.42 -11.70 -12.61
N PRO A 102 4.73 -13.01 -12.67
CA PRO A 102 5.09 -13.76 -11.48
C PRO A 102 6.22 -13.08 -10.69
N ASN A 103 6.03 -12.98 -9.37
CA ASN A 103 6.90 -12.26 -8.42
C ASN A 103 6.79 -10.73 -8.44
N ASP A 104 5.91 -10.13 -9.25
CA ASP A 104 5.52 -8.74 -9.05
C ASP A 104 4.91 -8.57 -7.65
N ALA A 105 5.19 -7.43 -7.02
CA ALA A 105 4.93 -7.21 -5.61
C ALA A 105 4.55 -5.76 -5.32
N VAL A 106 3.75 -5.58 -4.27
CA VAL A 106 3.41 -4.26 -3.75
C VAL A 106 4.48 -3.82 -2.75
N SER A 107 4.95 -2.58 -2.85
CA SER A 107 5.84 -1.99 -1.85
C SER A 107 5.11 -1.83 -0.52
N PHE A 108 5.63 -2.46 0.53
CA PHE A 108 5.15 -2.34 1.89
C PHE A 108 6.24 -1.69 2.74
N THR A 109 5.92 -0.57 3.39
CA THR A 109 6.83 0.13 4.30
C THR A 109 6.21 0.23 5.68
N ALA A 110 6.96 -0.21 6.69
CA ALA A 110 6.64 0.04 8.08
C ALA A 110 7.57 1.10 8.64
N ALA A 111 7.00 2.08 9.34
CA ALA A 111 7.73 3.20 9.88
C ALA A 111 7.20 3.60 11.26
N LEU A 112 8.04 4.30 12.01
CA LEU A 112 7.74 4.89 13.31
C LEU A 112 7.76 6.41 13.17
N SER A 113 6.71 7.07 13.64
CA SER A 113 6.65 8.52 13.77
C SER A 113 6.64 8.91 15.25
N HIS A 114 7.35 9.97 15.60
CA HIS A 114 7.35 10.53 16.96
C HIS A 114 6.37 11.71 17.13
N VAL A 115 5.50 11.94 16.15
CA VAL A 115 4.51 13.02 16.24
C VAL A 115 3.34 12.59 17.11
N ASP A 116 3.11 13.37 18.17
CA ASP A 116 2.02 13.18 19.11
C ASP A 116 0.85 14.14 18.80
N ASN A 117 0.27 13.99 17.60
CA ASN A 117 -0.95 14.71 17.20
C ASN A 117 -2.07 13.77 16.72
N PHE A 118 -1.95 12.46 17.03
CA PHE A 118 -3.00 11.47 16.74
C PHE A 118 -4.36 11.94 17.28
N HIS A 119 -4.36 12.53 18.48
CA HIS A 119 -5.56 13.07 19.13
C HIS A 119 -6.26 14.20 18.37
N ILE A 120 -5.57 14.88 17.46
CA ILE A 120 -6.16 15.95 16.66
C ILE A 120 -6.77 15.37 15.39
N LEU A 121 -6.24 14.27 14.87
CA LEU A 121 -6.58 13.72 13.55
C LEU A 121 -7.66 12.63 13.57
N PHE A 122 -8.05 12.13 14.75
CA PHE A 122 -9.10 11.10 14.86
C PHE A 122 -10.53 11.65 14.87
N GLY A 123 -10.70 12.99 14.85
CA GLY A 123 -12.00 13.66 14.81
C GLY A 123 -12.62 13.65 13.40
N ASN A 124 -13.92 13.90 13.31
CA ASN A 124 -14.63 14.09 12.03
C ASN A 124 -14.46 15.50 11.45
N ASP A 125 -13.40 16.20 11.87
CA ASP A 125 -13.15 17.58 11.50
C ASP A 125 -12.40 17.66 10.17
N ILE A 126 -12.44 18.84 9.54
CA ILE A 126 -11.69 19.10 8.32
C ILE A 126 -10.25 19.45 8.69
N HIS A 127 -9.31 18.60 8.28
CA HIS A 127 -7.88 18.79 8.50
C HIS A 127 -7.16 19.27 7.25
N LYS A 128 -6.08 20.04 7.42
CA LYS A 128 -5.25 20.45 6.29
C LYS A 128 -4.38 19.28 5.85
N ALA A 129 -4.25 19.05 4.54
CA ALA A 129 -3.50 17.92 4.01
C ALA A 129 -2.03 17.87 4.49
N ASN A 130 -1.41 19.02 4.71
CA ASN A 130 -0.03 19.11 5.23
C ASN A 130 0.12 18.63 6.68
N GLU A 131 -0.95 18.55 7.46
CA GLU A 131 -0.94 17.97 8.81
C GLU A 131 -0.75 16.44 8.78
N LEU A 132 -0.98 15.82 7.62
CA LEU A 132 -0.85 14.38 7.40
C LEU A 132 0.53 13.94 6.90
N HIS A 133 1.33 14.87 6.35
CA HIS A 133 2.65 14.58 5.81
C HIS A 133 3.59 13.84 6.80
N PRO A 134 3.57 14.13 8.12
CA PRO A 134 4.41 13.40 9.08
C PRO A 134 4.01 11.94 9.34
N PHE A 135 2.96 11.43 8.69
CA PHE A 135 2.49 10.04 8.77
C PHE A 135 2.70 9.24 7.50
N VAL A 136 3.23 9.87 6.45
CA VAL A 136 3.53 9.22 5.18
C VAL A 136 5.04 8.95 5.13
N PRO A 137 5.48 7.69 4.93
CA PRO A 137 6.90 7.34 4.82
C PRO A 137 7.53 7.75 3.49
#